data_AF-A0A9X2M9D0-F1
#
_entry.id   AF-A0A9X2M9D0-F1
#
_cell.length_a   1.000
_cell.length_b   1.000
_cell.length_c   1.000
_cell.angle_alpha   90.00
_cell.angle_beta   90.00
_cell.angle_gamma   90.00
#
_symmetry.space_group_name_H-M   'P 1'
#
loop_
_entity.id
_entity.type
_entity.pdbx_description
1 polymer ?
#
loop_
_entity_poly.entity_id
_entity_poly.type
_entity_poly.pdbx_seq_one_letter_code
_entity_poly.pdbx_strand_id
1 'polypeptide(L)'
;MVLVNTNKCIGCTLCKQDCIVNDIVMINGKSHIKNETCVKCGHCIAICPVKAISSDDEKEYSMSEVKEYNDKEFLVNSDVLMNFMKFRRSVRLFSKKDVEEAKIDKIIEAGKFTQTSGNLQDVSYVIVKDKIQELRKMVLQTLNSQAYNLLSDENTPTQIRMYANMWKDMHKNFVENPDGEDKLFSKAPLLIVIKSNNIVNGALAASKMELMINALGLGTYFSGFLSRAVKFNPEIGKFLQIGDNEELVACMVIGYPKVHYKRTVPRKDVNITRL
;
A
#
# COMPACT_ATOMS: atom_id res chain seq x y z
N MET A 1 -25.54 -4.53 6.90
CA MET A 1 -25.56 -5.42 8.06
C MET A 1 -25.03 -6.80 7.69
N VAL A 2 -24.65 -7.58 8.70
CA VAL A 2 -24.33 -9.00 8.52
C VAL A 2 -25.56 -9.83 8.87
N LEU A 3 -25.95 -10.71 7.96
CA LEU A 3 -27.18 -11.50 8.03
C LEU A 3 -26.88 -12.97 8.33
N VAL A 4 -27.83 -13.65 8.97
CA VAL A 4 -27.81 -15.11 9.17
C VAL A 4 -29.04 -15.75 8.54
N ASN A 5 -28.81 -16.66 7.60
CA ASN A 5 -29.82 -17.58 7.10
C ASN A 5 -30.06 -18.71 8.12
N THR A 6 -31.13 -18.61 8.89
CA THR A 6 -31.48 -19.55 9.97
C THR A 6 -31.82 -20.96 9.47
N ASN A 7 -32.28 -21.09 8.22
CA ASN A 7 -32.55 -22.39 7.59
C ASN A 7 -31.26 -23.14 7.28
N LYS A 8 -30.18 -22.43 6.93
CA LYS A 8 -28.85 -23.02 6.70
C LYS A 8 -28.03 -23.18 7.97
N CYS A 9 -28.20 -22.27 8.94
CA CYS A 9 -27.41 -22.27 10.16
C CYS A 9 -27.59 -23.59 10.93
N ILE A 10 -26.50 -24.27 11.25
CA ILE A 10 -26.51 -25.54 12.00
C ILE A 10 -26.21 -25.38 13.50
N GLY A 11 -26.05 -24.14 13.98
CA GLY A 11 -25.84 -23.89 15.41
C GLY A 11 -24.47 -24.27 15.96
N CYS A 12 -23.45 -24.49 15.12
CA CYS A 12 -22.12 -24.97 15.53
C CYS A 12 -21.30 -23.98 16.40
N THR A 13 -21.76 -22.74 16.54
CA THR A 13 -21.15 -21.67 17.37
C THR A 13 -19.78 -21.12 16.93
N LEU A 14 -19.15 -21.64 15.86
CA LEU A 14 -17.83 -21.19 15.40
C LEU A 14 -17.76 -19.67 15.18
N CYS A 15 -18.74 -19.09 14.47
CA CYS A 15 -18.80 -17.64 14.24
C CYS A 15 -18.91 -16.83 15.54
N LYS A 16 -19.61 -17.36 16.56
CA LYS A 16 -19.71 -16.71 17.87
C LYS A 16 -18.39 -16.74 18.60
N GLN A 17 -17.67 -17.87 18.57
CA GLN A 17 -16.38 -18.02 19.23
C GLN A 17 -15.30 -17.12 18.61
N ASP A 18 -15.34 -16.91 17.30
CA ASP A 18 -14.36 -16.08 16.57
C ASP A 18 -14.69 -14.57 16.59
N CYS A 19 -15.90 -14.19 17.05
CA CYS A 19 -16.33 -12.80 17.05
C CYS A 19 -15.66 -12.00 18.19
N ILE A 20 -14.59 -11.27 17.85
CA ILE A 20 -13.81 -10.47 18.81
C ILE A 20 -14.63 -9.43 19.60
N VAL A 21 -15.72 -8.93 19.03
CA VAL A 21 -16.60 -7.91 19.66
C VAL A 21 -17.80 -8.54 20.38
N ASN A 22 -17.91 -9.87 20.41
CA ASN A 22 -18.99 -10.62 21.06
C ASN A 22 -20.41 -10.18 20.62
N ASP A 23 -20.58 -9.78 19.36
CA ASP A 23 -21.84 -9.27 18.81
C ASP A 23 -22.81 -10.39 18.36
N ILE A 24 -22.40 -11.66 18.51
CA ILE A 24 -23.16 -12.83 18.08
C ILE A 24 -23.68 -13.61 19.29
N VAL A 25 -25.00 -13.80 19.34
CA VAL A 25 -25.69 -14.60 20.36
C VAL A 25 -26.32 -15.85 19.74
N MET A 26 -26.76 -16.77 20.59
CA MET A 26 -27.50 -17.96 20.16
C MET A 26 -28.95 -17.84 20.58
N ILE A 27 -29.88 -17.96 19.61
CA ILE A 27 -31.33 -17.93 19.83
C ILE A 27 -31.90 -19.21 19.23
N ASN A 28 -32.60 -20.02 20.03
CA ASN A 28 -33.19 -21.29 19.60
C ASN A 28 -32.20 -22.21 18.86
N GLY A 29 -30.95 -22.26 19.35
CA GLY A 29 -29.88 -23.06 18.75
C GLY A 29 -29.31 -22.50 17.44
N LYS A 30 -29.70 -21.30 16.99
CA LYS A 30 -29.18 -20.64 15.78
C LYS A 30 -28.39 -19.39 16.13
N SER A 31 -27.40 -19.06 15.31
CA SER A 31 -26.65 -17.81 15.46
C SER A 31 -27.52 -16.60 15.10
N HIS A 32 -27.39 -15.54 15.88
CA HIS A 32 -28.04 -14.26 15.65
C HIS A 32 -27.01 -13.15 15.86
N ILE A 33 -26.81 -12.30 14.84
CA ILE A 33 -25.88 -11.19 14.87
C ILE A 33 -26.67 -9.93 15.23
N LYS A 34 -26.33 -9.31 16.36
CA LYS A 34 -27.07 -8.14 16.86
C LYS A 34 -26.87 -6.91 15.97
N ASN A 35 -25.72 -6.82 15.30
CA ASN A 35 -25.27 -5.69 14.50
C ASN A 35 -25.15 -4.37 15.31
N GLU A 36 -24.92 -4.46 16.61
CA GLU A 36 -24.79 -3.29 17.51
C GLU A 36 -23.34 -2.82 17.61
N THR A 37 -22.42 -3.78 17.72
CA THR A 37 -20.97 -3.54 17.89
C THR A 37 -20.15 -4.16 16.76
N CYS A 38 -20.81 -4.68 15.73
CA CYS A 38 -20.17 -5.34 14.60
C CYS A 38 -19.25 -4.38 13.82
N VAL A 39 -17.97 -4.76 13.68
CA VAL A 39 -16.98 -4.03 12.87
C VAL A 39 -16.91 -4.53 11.41
N LYS A 40 -17.87 -5.35 10.99
CA LYS A 40 -17.99 -5.92 9.62
C LYS A 40 -16.72 -6.62 9.10
N CYS A 41 -15.92 -7.26 9.96
CA CYS A 41 -14.65 -7.91 9.55
C CYS A 41 -14.81 -9.19 8.70
N GLY A 42 -16.02 -9.72 8.53
CA GLY A 42 -16.27 -10.90 7.69
C GLY A 42 -15.77 -12.24 8.25
N HIS A 43 -15.16 -12.27 9.44
CA HIS A 43 -14.71 -13.51 10.09
C HIS A 43 -15.82 -14.56 10.21
N CYS A 44 -17.02 -14.14 10.59
CA CYS A 44 -18.18 -15.01 10.68
C CYS A 44 -18.62 -15.57 9.32
N ILE A 45 -18.38 -14.86 8.22
CA ILE A 45 -18.60 -15.35 6.85
C ILE A 45 -17.56 -16.44 6.54
N ALA A 46 -16.27 -16.15 6.77
CA ALA A 46 -15.16 -17.03 6.45
C ALA A 46 -15.16 -18.36 7.23
N ILE A 47 -15.54 -18.33 8.51
CA ILE A 47 -15.53 -19.53 9.36
C ILE A 47 -16.80 -20.39 9.23
N CYS A 48 -17.86 -19.89 8.58
CA CYS A 48 -19.14 -20.59 8.54
C CYS A 48 -19.10 -21.80 7.58
N PRO A 49 -19.16 -23.06 8.07
CA PRO A 49 -18.99 -24.24 7.22
C PRO A 49 -20.17 -24.48 6.26
N VAL A 50 -21.32 -23.83 6.52
CA VAL A 50 -22.58 -24.03 5.79
C VAL A 50 -23.04 -22.76 5.07
N LYS A 51 -22.17 -21.74 4.97
CA LYS A 51 -22.45 -20.47 4.26
C LYS A 51 -23.78 -19.83 4.67
N ALA A 52 -24.06 -19.87 5.97
CA ALA A 52 -25.27 -19.30 6.54
C ALA A 52 -25.16 -17.79 6.79
N ILE A 53 -23.97 -17.19 6.66
CA ILE A 53 -23.71 -15.79 7.01
C ILE A 53 -23.29 -15.03 5.75
N SER A 54 -23.83 -13.82 5.56
CA SER A 54 -23.52 -12.95 4.42
C SER A 54 -23.58 -11.47 4.81
N SER A 55 -23.00 -10.60 3.99
CA SER A 55 -23.31 -9.16 3.99
C SER A 55 -24.62 -8.91 3.25
N ASP A 56 -25.33 -7.84 3.58
CA ASP A 56 -26.46 -7.31 2.79
C ASP A 56 -26.04 -6.16 1.84
N ASP A 57 -24.80 -5.69 1.95
CA ASP A 57 -24.25 -4.60 1.15
C ASP A 57 -23.29 -5.15 0.10
N GLU A 58 -23.83 -5.45 -1.09
CA GLU A 58 -23.05 -5.95 -2.23
C GLU A 58 -22.14 -4.89 -2.87
N LYS A 59 -22.33 -3.60 -2.56
CA LYS A 59 -21.47 -2.53 -3.08
C LYS A 59 -20.22 -2.39 -2.22
N GLU A 60 -20.37 -2.49 -0.90
CA GLU A 60 -19.27 -2.41 0.06
C GLU A 60 -18.54 -3.76 0.21
N TYR A 61 -19.31 -4.85 0.33
CA TYR A 61 -18.79 -6.20 0.59
C TYR A 61 -19.47 -7.24 -0.31
N SER A 62 -19.04 -7.34 -1.56
CA SER A 62 -19.63 -8.31 -2.47
C SER A 62 -19.33 -9.74 -2.06
N MET A 63 -20.38 -10.55 -1.91
CA MET A 63 -20.24 -11.98 -1.59
C MET A 63 -19.64 -12.78 -2.76
N SER A 64 -19.61 -12.22 -3.96
CA SER A 64 -18.99 -12.83 -5.14
C SER A 64 -17.46 -12.89 -5.07
N GLU A 65 -16.83 -12.07 -4.22
CA GLU A 65 -15.38 -12.10 -4.00
C GLU A 65 -14.94 -13.22 -3.04
N VAL A 66 -15.89 -13.82 -2.31
CA VAL A 66 -15.58 -14.89 -1.34
C VAL A 66 -15.19 -16.16 -2.09
N LYS A 67 -13.95 -16.60 -1.89
CA LYS A 67 -13.40 -17.82 -2.46
C LYS A 67 -13.31 -18.91 -1.40
N GLU A 68 -13.68 -20.12 -1.80
CA GLU A 68 -13.41 -21.30 -0.98
C GLU A 68 -11.91 -21.53 -0.87
N TYR A 69 -11.48 -21.89 0.32
CA TYR A 69 -10.09 -22.26 0.54
C TYR A 69 -9.73 -23.52 -0.24
N ASN A 70 -8.63 -23.46 -0.98
CA ASN A 70 -8.05 -24.57 -1.72
C ASN A 70 -6.54 -24.58 -1.47
N ASP A 71 -6.00 -25.66 -0.91
CA ASP A 71 -4.59 -25.73 -0.52
C ASP A 71 -3.63 -25.44 -1.68
N LYS A 72 -3.91 -25.94 -2.88
CA LYS A 72 -3.12 -25.75 -4.10
C LYS A 72 -3.03 -24.30 -4.57
N GLU A 73 -4.05 -23.49 -4.28
CA GLU A 73 -4.13 -22.09 -4.72
C GLU A 73 -3.69 -21.11 -3.62
N PHE A 74 -3.83 -21.49 -2.36
CA PHE A 74 -3.65 -20.59 -1.23
C PHE A 74 -2.35 -20.85 -0.45
N LEU A 75 -1.79 -22.06 -0.48
CA LEU A 75 -0.53 -22.34 0.21
C LEU A 75 0.67 -21.86 -0.61
N VAL A 76 1.50 -21.04 0.03
CA VAL A 76 2.79 -20.59 -0.52
C VAL A 76 3.92 -21.25 0.25
N ASN A 77 4.84 -21.91 -0.45
CA ASN A 77 6.03 -22.46 0.18
C ASN A 77 6.87 -21.34 0.83
N SER A 78 7.22 -21.52 2.10
CA SER A 78 7.90 -20.50 2.91
C SER A 78 9.26 -20.08 2.35
N ASP A 79 10.04 -21.03 1.84
CA ASP A 79 11.37 -20.76 1.29
C ASP A 79 11.28 -20.03 -0.04
N VAL A 80 10.28 -20.37 -0.86
CA VAL A 80 9.99 -19.64 -2.11
C VAL A 80 9.59 -18.21 -1.80
N LEU A 81 8.69 -17.98 -0.83
CA LEU A 81 8.30 -16.64 -0.40
C LEU A 81 9.50 -15.85 0.15
N MET A 82 10.33 -16.49 0.96
CA MET A 82 11.54 -15.87 1.51
C MET A 82 12.52 -15.48 0.39
N ASN A 83 12.73 -16.36 -0.59
CA ASN A 83 13.58 -16.07 -1.74
C ASN A 83 13.02 -14.93 -2.60
N PHE A 84 11.69 -14.87 -2.79
CA PHE A 84 11.00 -13.78 -3.45
C PHE A 84 11.26 -12.44 -2.76
N MET A 85 11.07 -12.36 -1.44
CA MET A 85 11.35 -11.16 -0.64
C MET A 85 12.83 -10.76 -0.65
N LYS A 86 13.75 -11.72 -0.62
CA LYS A 86 15.21 -11.49 -0.66
C LYS A 86 15.70 -11.00 -2.03
N PHE A 87 15.06 -11.42 -3.12
CA PHE A 87 15.49 -11.12 -4.48
C PHE A 87 15.09 -9.71 -4.92
N ARG A 88 13.90 -9.28 -4.49
CA ARG A 88 13.30 -7.97 -4.72
C ARG A 88 14.19 -6.79 -4.34
N ARG A 89 14.14 -5.72 -5.16
CA ARG A 89 14.98 -4.50 -5.01
C ARG A 89 14.21 -3.25 -5.40
N SER A 90 14.66 -2.11 -4.88
CA SER A 90 14.27 -0.80 -5.41
C SER A 90 14.76 -0.66 -6.86
N VAL A 91 13.85 -0.75 -7.82
CA VAL A 91 14.14 -0.59 -9.26
C VAL A 91 14.04 0.89 -9.61
N ARG A 92 15.08 1.46 -10.24
CA ARG A 92 15.11 2.87 -10.67
C ARG A 92 15.48 3.02 -12.16
N LEU A 93 15.41 1.93 -12.90
CA LEU A 93 15.65 1.88 -14.34
C LEU A 93 14.47 1.15 -14.97
N PHE A 94 13.57 1.93 -15.57
CA PHE A 94 12.36 1.42 -16.18
C PHE A 94 12.46 1.43 -17.71
N SER A 95 11.71 0.55 -18.35
CA SER A 95 11.41 0.64 -19.78
C SER A 95 10.35 1.74 -20.03
N LYS A 96 10.14 2.12 -21.29
CA LYS A 96 9.08 3.06 -21.69
C LYS A 96 7.68 2.42 -21.78
N LYS A 97 7.55 1.13 -21.46
CA LYS A 97 6.28 0.41 -21.56
C LYS A 97 5.36 0.85 -20.42
N ASP A 98 4.14 1.25 -20.78
CA ASP A 98 3.08 1.55 -19.81
C ASP A 98 2.65 0.33 -19.01
N VAL A 99 2.10 0.57 -17.82
CA VAL A 99 1.52 -0.47 -16.97
C VAL A 99 0.03 -0.63 -17.31
N GLU A 100 -0.37 -1.86 -17.58
CA GLU A 100 -1.74 -2.23 -17.94
C GLU A 100 -2.71 -2.05 -16.75
N GLU A 101 -3.92 -1.54 -17.00
CA GLU A 101 -4.94 -1.29 -15.95
C GLU A 101 -5.23 -2.55 -15.12
N ALA A 102 -5.35 -3.72 -15.75
CA ALA A 102 -5.56 -4.99 -15.04
C ALA A 102 -4.43 -5.34 -14.04
N LYS A 103 -3.21 -4.83 -14.23
CA LYS A 103 -2.14 -4.96 -13.23
C LYS A 103 -2.29 -3.93 -12.13
N ILE A 104 -2.70 -2.71 -12.46
CA ILE A 104 -3.01 -1.66 -11.47
C ILE A 104 -4.11 -2.16 -10.54
N ASP A 105 -5.20 -2.70 -11.08
CA ASP A 105 -6.31 -3.27 -10.30
C ASP A 105 -5.84 -4.36 -9.33
N LYS A 106 -5.00 -5.30 -9.79
CA LYS A 106 -4.42 -6.34 -8.92
C LYS A 106 -3.52 -5.77 -7.82
N ILE A 107 -2.78 -4.70 -8.11
CA ILE A 107 -1.96 -4.03 -7.10
C ILE A 107 -2.86 -3.39 -6.04
N ILE A 108 -3.92 -2.68 -6.46
CA ILE A 108 -4.89 -2.08 -5.55
C ILE A 108 -5.63 -3.15 -4.73
N GLU A 109 -6.01 -4.26 -5.36
CA GLU A 109 -6.62 -5.42 -4.69
C GLU A 109 -5.71 -5.97 -3.58
N ALA A 110 -4.40 -6.11 -3.83
CA ALA A 110 -3.45 -6.52 -2.79
C ALA A 110 -3.40 -5.55 -1.60
N GLY A 111 -3.57 -4.25 -1.86
CA GLY A 111 -3.73 -3.23 -0.83
C GLY A 111 -5.06 -3.34 -0.08
N LYS A 112 -6.18 -3.55 -0.79
CA LYS A 112 -7.54 -3.74 -0.24
C LYS A 112 -7.58 -4.85 0.82
N PHE A 113 -6.89 -5.97 0.59
CA PHE A 113 -6.82 -7.09 1.53
C PHE A 113 -5.82 -6.90 2.69
N THR A 114 -5.46 -5.65 3.01
CA THR A 114 -4.63 -5.32 4.18
C THR A 114 -5.45 -5.35 5.45
N GLN A 115 -4.97 -6.05 6.48
CA GLN A 115 -5.61 -5.98 7.79
C GLN A 115 -5.35 -4.60 8.41
N THR A 116 -6.41 -3.96 8.88
CA THR A 116 -6.36 -2.68 9.60
C THR A 116 -6.91 -2.85 11.00
N SER A 117 -6.39 -2.07 11.95
CA SER A 117 -6.94 -2.06 13.32
C SER A 117 -8.45 -1.77 13.30
N GLY A 118 -9.22 -2.54 14.06
CA GLY A 118 -10.69 -2.40 14.13
C GLY A 118 -11.43 -2.61 12.80
N ASN A 119 -10.78 -3.19 11.79
CA ASN A 119 -11.31 -3.31 10.42
C ASN A 119 -11.70 -1.97 9.77
N LEU A 120 -11.03 -0.87 10.15
CA LEU A 120 -11.33 0.48 9.67
C LEU A 120 -11.22 0.64 8.14
N GLN A 121 -10.35 -0.13 7.48
CA GLN A 121 -10.13 -0.08 6.03
C GLN A 121 -9.91 1.35 5.51
N ASP A 122 -9.23 2.19 6.30
CA ASP A 122 -9.01 3.62 6.10
C ASP A 122 -7.81 3.93 5.19
N VAL A 123 -7.53 3.04 4.23
CA VAL A 123 -6.44 3.17 3.27
C VAL A 123 -7.02 3.49 1.90
N SER A 124 -6.55 4.57 1.28
CA SER A 124 -6.97 4.99 -0.05
C SER A 124 -5.76 5.29 -0.94
N TYR A 125 -6.00 5.32 -2.25
CA TYR A 125 -4.94 5.33 -3.26
C TYR A 125 -5.16 6.44 -4.28
N VAL A 126 -4.06 7.07 -4.71
CA VAL A 126 -4.06 8.07 -5.77
C VAL A 126 -3.17 7.55 -6.89
N ILE A 127 -3.78 7.30 -8.04
CA ILE A 127 -3.11 6.83 -9.24
C ILE A 127 -2.70 8.05 -10.07
N VAL A 128 -1.40 8.21 -10.31
CA VAL A 128 -0.87 9.32 -11.12
C VAL A 128 -0.16 8.75 -12.34
N LYS A 129 -0.74 8.98 -13.52
CA LYS A 129 -0.17 8.62 -14.83
C LYS A 129 0.13 9.88 -15.65
N ASP A 130 -0.91 10.62 -16.01
CA ASP A 130 -0.77 11.75 -16.95
C ASP A 130 -0.18 13.01 -16.32
N LYS A 131 -0.30 13.16 -14.99
CA LYS A 131 0.18 14.34 -14.28
C LYS A 131 1.54 14.19 -13.59
N ILE A 132 2.31 13.15 -13.95
CA ILE A 132 3.62 12.88 -13.32
C ILE A 132 4.59 14.05 -13.53
N GLN A 133 4.63 14.68 -14.71
CA GLN A 133 5.56 15.80 -14.96
C GLN A 133 5.19 17.06 -14.17
N GLU A 134 3.89 17.34 -14.02
CA GLU A 134 3.42 18.46 -13.20
C GLU A 134 3.78 18.24 -11.72
N LEU A 135 3.50 17.04 -11.20
CA LEU A 135 3.89 16.66 -9.85
C LEU A 135 5.41 16.74 -9.65
N ARG A 136 6.19 16.25 -10.62
CA ARG A 136 7.66 16.29 -10.61
C ARG A 136 8.16 17.73 -10.51
N LYS A 137 7.60 18.64 -11.29
CA LYS A 137 7.93 20.07 -11.23
C LYS A 137 7.70 20.63 -9.83
N MET A 138 6.51 20.43 -9.25
CA MET A 138 6.18 20.92 -7.91
C MET A 138 7.15 20.39 -6.86
N VAL A 139 7.44 19.09 -6.89
CA VAL A 139 8.35 18.44 -5.95
C VAL A 139 9.78 18.99 -6.07
N LEU A 140 10.31 19.08 -7.28
CA LEU A 140 11.67 19.57 -7.50
C LEU A 140 11.84 21.03 -7.09
N GLN A 141 10.85 21.87 -7.38
CA GLN A 141 10.85 23.27 -6.95
C GLN A 141 10.84 23.40 -5.43
N THR A 142 9.97 22.65 -4.75
CA THR A 142 9.89 22.63 -3.29
C THR A 142 11.17 22.13 -2.65
N LEU A 143 11.74 21.01 -3.13
CA LEU A 143 12.98 20.46 -2.58
C LEU A 143 14.17 21.40 -2.83
N ASN A 144 14.26 22.03 -3.99
CA ASN A 144 15.30 23.01 -4.29
C ASN A 144 15.22 24.24 -3.38
N SER A 145 14.02 24.78 -3.13
CA SER A 145 13.83 25.87 -2.17
C SER A 145 14.33 25.49 -0.78
N GLN A 146 13.96 24.30 -0.30
CA GLN A 146 14.36 23.81 1.01
C GLN A 146 15.85 23.45 1.10
N ALA A 147 16.49 23.11 -0.02
CA ALA A 147 17.92 22.89 -0.07
C ALA A 147 18.71 24.15 0.32
N TYR A 148 18.27 25.36 -0.07
CA TYR A 148 18.95 26.60 0.32
C TYR A 148 18.93 26.80 1.83
N ASN A 149 17.77 26.61 2.48
CA ASN A 149 17.61 26.72 3.93
C ASN A 149 18.52 25.73 4.68
N LEU A 150 18.56 24.48 4.23
CA LEU A 150 19.39 23.43 4.84
C LEU A 150 20.89 23.66 4.64
N LEU A 151 21.28 24.30 3.53
CA LEU A 151 22.70 24.57 3.28
C LEU A 151 23.19 25.81 4.03
N SER A 152 22.31 26.79 4.30
CA SER A 152 22.65 27.98 5.09
C SER A 152 22.78 27.72 6.60
N ASP A 153 22.14 26.69 7.13
CA ASP A 153 22.28 26.33 8.55
C ASP A 153 23.55 25.50 8.77
N GLU A 154 24.53 26.04 9.50
CA GLU A 154 25.81 25.39 9.83
C GLU A 154 25.63 24.04 10.56
N ASN A 155 24.56 23.88 11.33
CA ASN A 155 24.29 22.66 12.11
C ASN A 155 23.71 21.51 11.28
N THR A 156 23.36 21.74 10.01
CA THR A 156 22.78 20.68 9.18
C THR A 156 23.77 19.52 8.99
N PRO A 157 23.38 18.28 9.35
CA PRO A 157 24.24 17.09 9.21
C PRO A 157 24.72 16.87 7.78
N THR A 158 25.96 16.38 7.62
CA THR A 158 26.60 16.15 6.30
C THR A 158 25.74 15.31 5.35
N GLN A 159 25.08 14.27 5.86
CA GLN A 159 24.19 13.41 5.06
C GLN A 159 22.98 14.17 4.50
N ILE A 160 22.44 15.12 5.27
CA ILE A 160 21.32 15.97 4.84
C ILE A 160 21.81 17.01 3.81
N ARG A 161 23.00 17.58 4.01
CA ARG A 161 23.62 18.48 3.01
C ARG A 161 23.85 17.79 1.67
N MET A 162 24.26 16.52 1.68
CA MET A 162 24.40 15.72 0.45
C MET A 162 23.06 15.65 -0.32
N TYR A 163 21.94 15.40 0.38
CA TYR A 163 20.62 15.42 -0.25
C TYR A 163 20.21 16.80 -0.74
N ALA A 164 20.49 17.86 0.03
CA ALA A 164 20.19 19.23 -0.38
C ALA A 164 20.90 19.62 -1.68
N ASN A 165 22.21 19.33 -1.79
CA ASN A 165 22.95 19.55 -3.04
C ASN A 165 22.37 18.73 -4.20
N MET A 166 22.04 17.46 -3.96
CA MET A 166 21.41 16.62 -4.97
C MET A 166 20.06 17.17 -5.45
N TRP A 167 19.24 17.74 -4.56
CA TRP A 167 17.97 18.37 -4.95
C TRP A 167 18.17 19.59 -5.84
N LYS A 168 19.20 20.41 -5.56
CA LYS A 168 19.56 21.55 -6.42
C LYS A 168 19.96 21.08 -7.82
N ASP A 169 20.79 20.05 -7.91
CA ASP A 169 21.21 19.48 -9.20
C ASP A 169 20.03 18.88 -9.96
N MET A 170 19.15 18.15 -9.28
CA MET A 170 17.94 17.58 -9.88
C MET A 170 17.00 18.68 -10.43
N HIS A 171 16.81 19.77 -9.69
CA HIS A 171 16.00 20.89 -10.14
C HIS A 171 16.65 21.64 -11.30
N LYS A 172 17.96 21.91 -11.24
CA LYS A 172 18.71 22.54 -12.34
C LYS A 172 18.56 21.73 -13.63
N ASN A 173 18.84 20.43 -13.58
CA ASN A 173 18.73 19.55 -14.74
C ASN A 173 17.30 19.51 -15.32
N PHE A 174 16.28 19.55 -14.44
CA PHE A 174 14.88 19.61 -14.86
C PHE A 174 14.53 20.92 -15.56
N VAL A 175 15.02 22.07 -15.07
CA VAL A 175 14.80 23.37 -15.72
C VAL A 175 15.50 23.44 -17.07
N GLU A 176 16.72 22.91 -17.18
CA GLU A 176 17.47 22.87 -18.44
C GLU A 176 16.84 21.95 -19.47
N ASN A 177 16.35 20.77 -19.06
CA ASN A 177 15.67 19.82 -19.92
C ASN A 177 14.62 19.01 -19.14
N PRO A 178 13.33 19.42 -19.17
CA PRO A 178 12.25 18.72 -18.47
C PRO A 178 12.10 17.26 -18.90
N ASP A 179 12.33 16.96 -20.18
CA ASP A 179 12.26 15.60 -20.76
C ASP A 179 13.58 14.81 -20.62
N GLY A 180 14.59 15.44 -20.01
CA GLY A 180 15.92 14.90 -19.75
C GLY A 180 15.93 13.81 -18.68
N GLU A 181 17.04 13.67 -17.96
CA GLU A 181 17.14 12.66 -16.91
C GLU A 181 16.12 12.92 -15.78
N ASP A 182 15.46 11.87 -15.30
CA ASP A 182 14.57 11.94 -14.15
C ASP A 182 15.11 11.09 -13.00
N LYS A 183 15.82 11.74 -12.08
CA LYS A 183 16.31 11.09 -10.86
C LYS A 183 15.26 11.03 -9.74
N LEU A 184 14.11 11.69 -9.90
CA LEU A 184 13.06 11.73 -8.88
C LEU A 184 12.08 10.56 -9.02
N PHE A 185 11.60 10.31 -10.23
CA PHE A 185 10.63 9.25 -10.55
C PHE A 185 11.15 8.27 -11.60
N SER A 186 12.41 8.38 -12.04
CA SER A 186 13.05 7.41 -12.92
C SER A 186 12.34 7.21 -14.27
N LYS A 187 11.59 8.21 -14.74
CA LYS A 187 10.71 8.13 -15.92
C LYS A 187 9.68 6.99 -15.82
N ALA A 188 9.26 6.64 -14.61
CA ALA A 188 8.24 5.63 -14.40
C ALA A 188 6.91 6.09 -15.03
N PRO A 189 6.17 5.20 -15.70
CA PRO A 189 4.86 5.52 -16.29
C PRO A 189 3.73 5.59 -15.25
N LEU A 190 3.97 5.17 -14.01
CA LEU A 190 2.94 5.05 -12.98
C LEU A 190 3.50 5.42 -11.61
N LEU A 191 2.78 6.28 -10.89
CA LEU A 191 2.91 6.44 -9.45
C LEU A 191 1.61 6.01 -8.78
N ILE A 192 1.72 5.26 -7.68
CA ILE A 192 0.60 5.05 -6.77
C ILE A 192 0.98 5.64 -5.41
N VAL A 193 0.20 6.63 -4.97
CA VAL A 193 0.34 7.22 -3.64
C VAL A 193 -0.67 6.57 -2.71
N ILE A 194 -0.19 6.05 -1.59
CA ILE A 194 -1.01 5.49 -0.51
C ILE A 194 -1.20 6.56 0.54
N LYS A 195 -2.46 6.83 0.89
CA LYS A 195 -2.85 7.76 1.96
C LYS A 195 -3.77 7.08 2.96
N SER A 196 -3.67 7.48 4.23
CA SER A 196 -4.44 6.88 5.33
C SER A 196 -4.43 7.80 6.54
N ASN A 197 -5.45 7.67 7.40
CA ASN A 197 -5.48 8.33 8.71
C ASN A 197 -4.52 7.64 9.70
N ASN A 198 -4.14 6.39 9.42
CA ASN A 198 -3.21 5.62 10.23
C ASN A 198 -2.01 5.14 9.40
N ILE A 199 -0.82 5.63 9.77
CA ILE A 199 0.42 5.31 9.05
C ILE A 199 0.73 3.80 9.01
N VAL A 200 0.36 3.03 10.05
CA VAL A 200 0.61 1.59 10.09
C VAL A 200 -0.28 0.87 9.08
N ASN A 201 -1.56 1.22 9.01
CA ASN A 201 -2.50 0.64 8.04
C ASN A 201 -2.00 0.88 6.61
N GLY A 202 -1.64 2.12 6.27
CA GLY A 202 -1.09 2.45 4.95
C GLY A 202 0.26 1.78 4.66
N ALA A 203 1.14 1.62 5.66
CA ALA A 203 2.45 1.00 5.48
C ALA A 203 2.35 -0.51 5.22
N LEU A 204 1.43 -1.19 5.92
CA LEU A 204 1.12 -2.59 5.67
C LEU A 204 0.57 -2.78 4.25
N ALA A 205 -0.33 -1.90 3.81
CA ALA A 205 -0.87 -1.93 2.45
C ALA A 205 0.23 -1.73 1.41
N ALA A 206 1.08 -0.72 1.59
CA ALA A 206 2.24 -0.48 0.75
C ALA A 206 3.15 -1.72 0.64
N SER A 207 3.36 -2.45 1.74
CA SER A 207 4.15 -3.68 1.73
C SER A 207 3.50 -4.81 0.93
N LYS A 208 2.18 -5.02 1.04
CA LYS A 208 1.46 -6.05 0.28
C LYS A 208 1.42 -5.74 -1.21
N MET A 209 1.12 -4.48 -1.54
CA MET A 209 1.13 -3.95 -2.91
C MET A 209 2.51 -4.14 -3.55
N GLU A 210 3.59 -3.92 -2.79
CA GLU A 210 4.96 -4.07 -3.28
C GLU A 210 5.28 -5.51 -3.68
N LEU A 211 4.87 -6.49 -2.87
CA LEU A 211 5.01 -7.90 -3.22
C LEU A 211 4.19 -8.23 -4.48
N MET A 212 2.96 -7.73 -4.59
CA MET A 212 2.13 -7.93 -5.78
C MET A 212 2.74 -7.31 -7.04
N ILE A 213 3.29 -6.10 -6.97
CA ILE A 213 4.00 -5.44 -8.08
C ILE A 213 5.11 -6.35 -8.61
N ASN A 214 5.94 -6.90 -7.73
CA ASN A 214 7.03 -7.79 -8.13
C ASN A 214 6.51 -9.11 -8.72
N ALA A 215 5.43 -9.68 -8.16
CA ALA A 215 4.82 -10.91 -8.65
C ALA A 215 4.22 -10.73 -10.07
N LEU A 216 3.78 -9.52 -10.39
CA LEU A 216 3.29 -9.12 -11.72
C LEU A 216 4.42 -8.83 -12.73
N GLY A 217 5.68 -9.04 -12.34
CA GLY A 217 6.87 -8.78 -13.17
C GLY A 217 7.23 -7.31 -13.32
N LEU A 218 6.69 -6.44 -12.46
CA LEU A 218 6.99 -5.02 -12.41
C LEU A 218 8.09 -4.75 -11.36
N GLY A 219 8.69 -3.56 -11.45
CA GLY A 219 9.63 -3.04 -10.46
C GLY A 219 9.05 -1.82 -9.77
N THR A 220 9.48 -1.57 -8.54
CA THR A 220 9.10 -0.36 -7.81
C THR A 220 10.18 0.10 -6.84
N TYR A 221 10.07 1.37 -6.42
CA TYR A 221 10.69 1.88 -5.20
C TYR A 221 9.78 2.91 -4.55
N PHE A 222 10.07 3.21 -3.28
CA PHE A 222 9.34 4.23 -2.53
C PHE A 222 10.03 5.59 -2.65
N SER A 223 9.30 6.61 -3.12
CA SER A 223 9.82 7.98 -3.22
C SER A 223 9.70 8.72 -1.90
N GLY A 224 10.75 8.64 -1.07
CA GLY A 224 10.85 9.43 0.16
C GLY A 224 11.00 10.94 -0.09
N PHE A 225 11.41 11.35 -1.29
CA PHE A 225 11.50 12.77 -1.67
C PHE A 225 10.14 13.40 -1.91
N LEU A 226 9.19 12.68 -2.51
CA LEU A 226 7.81 13.16 -2.59
C LEU A 226 7.21 13.29 -1.17
N SER A 227 7.36 12.28 -0.32
CA SER A 227 6.88 12.33 1.07
C SER A 227 7.44 13.54 1.83
N ARG A 228 8.72 13.87 1.60
CA ARG A 228 9.34 15.05 2.21
C ARG A 228 8.82 16.36 1.61
N ALA A 229 8.66 16.44 0.29
CA ALA A 229 8.15 17.63 -0.37
C ALA A 229 6.72 17.98 0.06
N VAL A 230 5.84 16.99 0.25
CA VAL A 230 4.48 17.21 0.77
C VAL A 230 4.50 17.88 2.14
N LYS A 231 5.43 17.51 3.03
CA LYS A 231 5.58 18.16 4.34
C LYS A 231 6.04 19.61 4.25
N PHE A 232 6.77 19.96 3.21
CA PHE A 232 7.27 21.33 2.98
C PHE A 232 6.30 22.20 2.19
N ASN A 233 5.39 21.60 1.42
CA ASN A 233 4.46 22.30 0.55
C ASN A 233 3.10 21.58 0.53
N PRO A 234 2.13 22.05 1.33
CA PRO A 234 0.77 21.49 1.38
C PRO A 234 0.04 21.48 0.03
N GLU A 235 0.40 22.33 -0.93
CA GLU A 235 -0.20 22.33 -2.27
C GLU A 235 0.06 21.03 -3.03
N ILE A 236 1.19 20.35 -2.77
CA ILE A 236 1.46 19.02 -3.32
C ILE A 236 0.46 18.00 -2.71
N GLY A 237 0.13 18.16 -1.43
CA GLY A 237 -0.89 17.33 -0.77
C GLY A 237 -2.27 17.53 -1.39
N LYS A 238 -2.68 18.78 -1.62
CA LYS A 238 -3.93 19.13 -2.32
C LYS A 238 -3.97 18.59 -3.74
N PHE A 239 -2.86 18.70 -4.47
CA PHE A 239 -2.74 18.14 -5.82
C PHE A 239 -2.95 16.61 -5.83
N LEU A 240 -2.42 15.93 -4.81
CA LEU A 240 -2.61 14.50 -4.57
C LEU A 240 -3.94 14.16 -3.87
N GLN A 241 -4.82 15.14 -3.65
CA GLN A 241 -6.11 14.96 -2.98
C GLN A 241 -5.99 14.27 -1.61
N ILE A 242 -4.93 14.60 -0.86
CA ILE A 242 -4.77 14.14 0.52
C ILE A 242 -5.70 14.97 1.41
N GLY A 243 -6.62 14.31 2.11
CA GLY A 243 -7.56 14.97 3.01
C GLY A 243 -6.90 15.48 4.28
N ASP A 244 -7.58 16.38 4.99
CA ASP A 244 -7.03 17.08 6.16
C ASP A 244 -6.61 16.15 7.31
N ASN A 245 -7.25 14.97 7.43
CA ASN A 245 -6.96 13.95 8.44
C ASN A 245 -6.13 12.78 7.88
N GLU A 246 -5.78 12.81 6.60
CA GLU A 246 -5.00 11.77 5.94
C GLU A 246 -3.54 12.19 5.84
N GLU A 247 -2.63 11.22 5.92
CA GLU A 247 -1.22 11.42 5.61
C GLU A 247 -0.83 10.71 4.32
N LEU A 248 0.16 11.26 3.59
CA LEU A 248 0.90 10.49 2.59
C LEU A 248 1.76 9.45 3.31
N VAL A 249 1.36 8.18 3.24
CA VAL A 249 2.08 7.08 3.88
C VAL A 249 3.23 6.59 3.02
N ALA A 250 2.97 6.39 1.72
CA ALA A 250 4.00 5.97 0.77
C ALA A 250 3.68 6.43 -0.65
N CYS A 251 4.71 6.65 -1.45
CA CYS A 251 4.57 6.81 -2.91
C CYS A 251 5.40 5.72 -3.59
N MET A 252 4.71 4.84 -4.32
CA MET A 252 5.31 3.78 -5.10
C MET A 252 5.53 4.27 -6.53
N VAL A 253 6.77 4.20 -6.99
CA VAL A 253 7.18 4.57 -8.35
C VAL A 253 7.31 3.28 -9.15
N ILE A 254 6.43 3.04 -10.12
CA ILE A 254 6.17 1.72 -10.68
C ILE A 254 6.42 1.70 -12.19
N GLY A 255 7.08 0.65 -12.67
CA GLY A 255 7.23 0.40 -14.10
C GLY A 255 7.85 -0.95 -14.42
N TYR A 256 7.91 -1.28 -15.71
CA TYR A 256 8.61 -2.47 -16.17
C TYR A 256 10.13 -2.30 -15.99
N PRO A 257 10.83 -3.19 -15.25
CA PRO A 257 12.25 -3.06 -15.01
C PRO A 257 13.04 -3.25 -16.32
N LYS A 258 14.00 -2.36 -16.60
CA LYS A 258 15.01 -2.54 -17.65
C LYS A 258 16.26 -3.28 -17.12
N VAL A 259 16.28 -3.58 -15.82
CA VAL A 259 17.40 -4.24 -15.14
C VAL A 259 17.02 -5.66 -14.75
N HIS A 260 18.00 -6.57 -14.84
CA HIS A 260 17.84 -7.98 -14.45
C HIS A 260 18.91 -8.36 -13.42
N TYR A 261 18.51 -8.47 -12.17
CA TYR A 261 19.40 -8.94 -11.11
C TYR A 261 19.67 -10.44 -11.24
N LYS A 262 20.88 -10.87 -10.89
CA LYS A 262 21.31 -12.26 -11.04
C LYS A 262 21.34 -13.04 -9.72
N ARG A 263 21.15 -12.37 -8.58
CA ARG A 263 21.26 -12.94 -7.23
C ARG A 263 20.71 -11.98 -6.17
N THR A 264 20.45 -12.50 -4.98
CA THR A 264 20.10 -11.73 -3.77
C THR A 264 21.31 -10.94 -3.23
N VAL A 265 21.12 -10.18 -2.15
CA VAL A 265 22.19 -9.44 -1.47
C VAL A 265 22.19 -9.72 0.04
N PRO A 266 23.34 -9.64 0.70
CA PRO A 266 23.40 -9.71 2.15
C PRO A 266 22.71 -8.51 2.80
N ARG A 267 22.22 -8.71 4.04
CA ARG A 267 21.74 -7.67 4.95
C ARG A 267 22.57 -7.74 6.23
N LYS A 268 22.63 -6.63 6.97
CA LYS A 268 23.21 -6.62 8.32
C LYS A 268 22.41 -7.56 9.22
N ASP A 269 23.08 -8.12 10.22
CA ASP A 269 22.39 -8.86 11.27
C ASP A 269 21.39 -7.97 12.01
N VAL A 270 20.37 -8.61 12.57
CA VAL A 270 19.29 -7.94 13.31
C VAL A 270 19.60 -7.95 14.82
N ASN A 271 19.34 -6.83 15.48
CA ASN A 271 19.41 -6.76 16.94
C ASN A 271 18.12 -7.37 17.51
N ILE A 272 18.25 -8.44 18.30
CA ILE A 272 17.13 -9.17 18.91
C ILE A 272 17.23 -9.06 20.43
N THR A 273 16.23 -8.43 21.04
CA THR A 273 16.02 -8.50 22.50
C THR A 273 15.00 -9.59 22.78
N ARG A 274 15.35 -10.56 23.64
CA ARG A 274 14.42 -11.58 24.15
C ARG A 274 14.14 -11.25 25.61
N LEU A 275 12.86 -11.09 25.95
CA LEU A 275 12.36 -10.89 27.32
C LEU A 275 11.83 -12.21 27.86
#